data_AF-A0A1W9PAN0-F1
#
_entry.id   AF-A0A1W9PAN0-F1
#
_cell.length_a   1.000
_cell.length_b   1.000
_cell.length_c   1.000
_cell.angle_alpha   90.00
_cell.angle_beta   90.00
_cell.angle_gamma   90.00
#
_symmetry.space_group_name_H-M   'P 1'
#
loop_
_entity.id
_entity.type
_entity.pdbx_description
1 polymer ?
#
loop_
_entity_poly.entity_id
_entity_poly.type
_entity_poly.pdbx_seq_one_letter_code
_entity_poly.pdbx_strand_id
1 'polypeptide(L)' 'MGTITVNIDDNVEKKFRKVAGKIYHKKKGYLGRAITEAMKKWLYEKKQVEVAQNQIKLLEKGFNFGQRLYKSREDLYDK' A
#
# COMPACT_ATOMS: atom_id res chain seq x y z
N MET A 1 -8.35 -16.80 -13.59
CA MET A 1 -9.13 -16.31 -12.44
C MET A 1 -8.98 -17.38 -11.36
N GLY A 2 -8.32 -17.07 -10.24
CA GLY A 2 -8.11 -18.04 -9.16
C GLY A 2 -9.31 -18.05 -8.20
N THR A 3 -9.68 -19.23 -7.70
CA THR A 3 -10.71 -19.37 -6.66
C THR A 3 -10.02 -19.64 -5.34
N ILE A 4 -10.37 -18.88 -4.31
CA ILE A 4 -9.93 -19.10 -2.94
C ILE A 4 -11.14 -19.35 -2.05
N THR A 5 -11.01 -20.31 -1.15
CA THR A 5 -12.00 -20.56 -0.09
C THR A 5 -11.37 -20.14 1.22
N VAL A 6 -12.01 -19.21 1.92
CA VAL A 6 -11.50 -18.63 3.17
C VAL A 6 -12.63 -18.58 4.19
N ASN A 7 -12.31 -18.90 5.43
CA ASN A 7 -13.20 -18.68 6.56
C ASN A 7 -12.95 -17.28 7.10
N ILE A 8 -14.01 -16.49 7.24
CA ILE A 8 -13.98 -15.11 7.70
C ILE A 8 -14.99 -14.99 8.84
N ASP A 9 -14.71 -14.12 9.81
CA ASP A 9 -15.69 -13.77 10.84
C ASP A 9 -17.02 -13.29 10.22
N ASP A 10 -18.13 -13.83 10.71
CA ASP A 10 -19.48 -13.56 10.20
C ASP A 10 -19.87 -12.08 10.27
N ASN A 11 -19.44 -11.37 11.31
CA ASN A 11 -19.76 -9.95 11.44
C ASN A 11 -18.99 -9.12 10.42
N VAL A 12 -17.74 -9.52 10.12
CA VAL A 12 -16.93 -8.91 9.07
C VAL A 12 -17.55 -9.17 7.70
N GLU A 13 -17.93 -10.41 7.39
CA GLU A 13 -18.54 -10.79 6.11
C GLU A 13 -19.83 -10.01 5.85
N LYS A 14 -20.73 -9.95 6.84
CA LYS A 14 -22.01 -9.23 6.72
C LYS A 14 -21.81 -7.73 6.47
N LYS A 15 -20.89 -7.10 7.22
CA LYS A 15 -20.55 -5.68 7.03
C LYS A 15 -19.96 -5.43 5.65
N PHE A 16 -19.02 -6.28 5.24
CA PHE A 16 -18.37 -6.18 3.93
C PHE A 16 -19.38 -6.30 2.79
N ARG A 17 -20.27 -7.31 2.83
CA ARG A 17 -21.33 -7.51 1.84
C ARG A 17 -22.27 -6.31 1.75
N LYS A 18 -22.65 -5.72 2.89
CA LYS A 18 -23.49 -4.51 2.94
C LYS A 18 -22.82 -3.31 2.26
N VAL A 19 -21.55 -3.08 2.55
CA VAL A 19 -20.77 -1.95 1.98
C VAL A 19 -20.54 -2.16 0.48
N ALA A 20 -20.07 -3.34 0.08
CA ALA A 20 -19.85 -3.69 -1.32
C ALA A 20 -21.16 -3.59 -2.12
N GLY A 21 -22.28 -4.04 -1.55
CA GLY A 21 -23.59 -3.92 -2.18
C GLY A 21 -24.01 -2.47 -2.42
N LYS A 22 -23.69 -1.54 -1.51
CA LYS A 22 -23.96 -0.11 -1.67
C LYS A 22 -23.09 0.52 -2.77
N ILE A 23 -21.79 0.21 -2.81
CA ILE A 23 -20.84 0.80 -3.76
C ILE A 23 -21.12 0.32 -5.19
N TYR A 24 -21.27 -1.00 -5.36
CA TYR A 24 -21.41 -1.62 -6.69
C TYR A 24 -22.86 -1.92 -7.07
N HIS A 25 -23.83 -1.38 -6.32
CA HIS A 25 -25.27 -1.51 -6.60
C HIS A 25 -25.74 -2.96 -6.76
N LYS A 26 -25.14 -3.89 -6.01
CA LYS A 26 -25.42 -5.34 -6.04
C LYS A 26 -25.37 -5.97 -7.46
N LYS A 27 -24.62 -5.39 -8.41
CA LYS A 27 -24.44 -5.97 -9.76
C LYS A 27 -23.78 -7.36 -9.68
N LYS A 28 -24.03 -8.23 -10.66
CA LYS A 28 -23.43 -9.58 -10.70
C LYS A 28 -21.90 -9.50 -10.53
N GLY A 29 -21.36 -10.29 -9.60
CA GLY A 29 -19.93 -10.33 -9.32
C GLY A 29 -19.40 -9.22 -8.41
N TYR A 30 -20.26 -8.39 -7.80
CA TYR A 30 -19.80 -7.28 -6.96
C TYR A 30 -18.88 -7.70 -5.80
N LEU A 31 -19.14 -8.86 -5.17
CA LEU A 31 -18.29 -9.37 -4.09
C LEU A 31 -16.89 -9.74 -4.57
N GLY A 32 -16.78 -10.43 -5.71
CA GLY A 32 -15.48 -10.76 -6.30
C GLY A 32 -14.67 -9.52 -6.65
N ARG A 33 -15.33 -8.49 -7.20
CA ARG A 33 -14.70 -7.19 -7.46
C ARG A 33 -14.24 -6.50 -6.17
N ALA A 34 -15.11 -6.43 -5.16
CA ALA A 34 -14.78 -5.83 -3.87
C ALA A 34 -13.60 -6.54 -3.19
N ILE A 35 -13.58 -7.88 -3.19
CA ILE A 35 -12.48 -8.69 -2.63
C ILE A 35 -11.18 -8.40 -3.39
N THR A 36 -11.23 -8.37 -4.73
CA THR A 36 -10.05 -8.08 -5.54
C THR A 36 -9.48 -6.69 -5.24
N GLU A 37 -10.34 -5.67 -5.14
CA GLU A 37 -9.92 -4.30 -4.79
C GLU A 37 -9.35 -4.23 -3.36
N ALA A 38 -9.97 -4.92 -2.40
CA ALA A 38 -9.46 -5.00 -1.03
C ALA A 38 -8.07 -5.67 -0.96
N MET A 39 -7.88 -6.79 -1.67
CA MET A 39 -6.59 -7.48 -1.72
C MET A 39 -5.51 -6.63 -2.37
N LYS A 40 -5.83 -5.92 -3.47
CA LYS A 40 -4.89 -4.99 -4.11
C LYS A 40 -4.47 -3.86 -3.17
N LYS A 41 -5.43 -3.28 -2.46
CA LYS A 41 -5.16 -2.21 -1.48
C LYS A 41 -4.27 -2.71 -0.36
N TRP A 42 -4.56 -3.87 0.21
CA TRP A 42 -3.75 -4.47 1.27
C TRP A 42 -2.31 -4.75 0.81
N LEU A 43 -2.11 -5.32 -0.38
CA LEU A 43 -0.78 -5.55 -0.96
C LEU A 43 -0.01 -4.25 -1.15
N TYR A 44 -0.68 -3.21 -1.67
CA TYR A 44 -0.09 -1.90 -1.84
C TYR A 44 0.38 -1.30 -0.50
N GLU A 45 -0.48 -1.33 0.52
CA GLU A 45 -0.15 -0.82 1.86
C GLU A 45 1.04 -1.55 2.46
N LYS A 46 1.10 -2.88 2.34
CA LYS A 46 2.26 -3.66 2.83
C LYS A 46 3.55 -3.33 2.10
N LYS A 47 3.49 -3.12 0.80
CA LYS A 47 4.65 -2.67 0.02
C LYS A 47 5.12 -1.28 0.46
N GLN A 48 4.21 -0.35 0.74
CA GLN A 48 4.59 0.99 1.21
C GLN A 48 5.27 0.95 2.58
N VAL A 49 4.81 0.08 3.49
CA VAL A 49 5.47 -0.12 4.80
C VAL A 49 6.90 -0.63 4.61
N GLU A 50 7.10 -1.59 3.72
CA GLU A 50 8.44 -2.12 3.42
C GLU A 50 9.37 -1.04 2.85
N VAL A 51 8.88 -0.24 1.90
CA VAL A 51 9.65 0.87 1.32
C VAL A 51 10.02 1.88 2.40
N ALA A 52 9.08 2.27 3.27
CA ALA A 52 9.34 3.21 4.36
C ALA A 52 10.40 2.67 5.32
N GLN A 53 10.33 1.39 5.71
CA GLN A 53 11.33 0.76 6.58
C GLN A 53 12.71 0.71 5.91
N ASN A 54 12.77 0.41 4.62
CA ASN A 54 14.02 0.41 3.88
C ASN A 54 14.63 1.81 3.76
N GLN A 55 13.82 2.84 3.55
CA GLN A 55 14.27 4.23 3.54
C GLN A 55 14.80 4.66 4.91
N ILE A 56 14.12 4.29 6.01
CA ILE A 56 14.60 4.55 7.37
C ILE A 56 15.95 3.86 7.59
N LYS A 57 16.09 2.58 7.20
CA LYS A 57 17.38 1.88 7.30
C LYS A 57 18.49 2.54 6.49
N LEU A 58 18.18 3.11 5.32
CA LEU A 58 19.15 3.86 4.52
C LEU A 58 19.56 5.17 5.20
N LEU A 59 18.62 5.86 5.84
CA LEU A 59 18.90 7.04 6.66
C LEU A 59 19.77 6.68 7.88
N GLU A 60 19.43 5.61 8.59
CA GLU A 60 20.16 5.13 9.78
C GLU A 60 21.57 4.64 9.46
N LYS A 61 21.75 3.95 8.33
CA LYS A 61 23.09 3.56 7.87
C LYS A 61 23.99 4.76 7.58
N GLY A 62 23.39 5.93 7.37
CA GLY A 62 24.08 7.13 6.93
C GLY A 62 24.58 6.98 5.49
N PHE A 63 24.62 8.09 4.77
CA PHE A 63 25.25 8.14 3.46
C PHE A 63 26.54 8.93 3.60
N ASN A 64 27.68 8.29 3.32
CA ASN A 64 28.96 8.98 3.32
C ASN A 64 29.08 9.78 2.01
N PHE A 65 28.60 11.02 2.01
CA PHE A 65 28.60 11.91 0.84
C PHE A 65 29.99 12.35 0.36
N GLY A 66 31.07 11.79 0.92
CA GLY A 66 32.42 12.29 0.72
C GLY A 66 32.58 13.71 1.27
N GLN A 67 33.71 14.36 1.00
CA GLN A 67 34.04 15.68 1.57
C GLN A 67 33.24 16.86 0.99
N ARG A 68 32.29 16.64 0.06
CA ARG A 68 31.46 17.73 -0.49
C ARG A 68 30.29 18.02 0.45
N LEU A 69 30.58 18.82 1.47
CA LEU A 69 29.59 19.49 2.29
C LEU A 69 29.16 20.77 1.56
N TYR A 70 28.01 20.71 0.89
CA TYR A 70 27.36 21.88 0.31
C TYR A 70 26.97 22.83 1.46
N LYS A 71 27.40 24.10 1.40
CA LYS A 71 27.21 25.07 2.47
C LYS A 71 26.00 25.96 2.21
N SER A 72 25.64 26.20 0.96
CA SER A 72 24.43 26.91 0.57
C SER A 72 23.62 26.14 -0.48
N ARG A 73 22.36 26.53 -0.64
CA ARG A 73 21.43 25.90 -1.59
C ARG A 73 21.86 26.14 -3.05
N GLU A 74 22.60 27.21 -3.33
CA GLU A 74 23.13 27.48 -4.67
C GLU A 74 24.14 26.40 -5.10
N ASP A 75 24.96 25.89 -4.17
CA ASP A 75 25.99 24.88 -4.46
C ASP A 75 25.43 23.55 -4.98
N LEU A 76 24.13 23.27 -4.77
CA LEU A 76 23.45 22.05 -5.22
C LEU A 76 23.05 22.09 -6.71
N TYR A 77 23.04 23.27 -7.33
CA TYR A 77 22.57 23.47 -8.71
C TYR A 77 23.69 23.80 -9.70
N ASP A 78 24.94 23.93 -9.24
CA ASP A 78 26.08 24.17 -10.12
C ASP A 78 26.44 22.90 -10.89
N LYS A 79 26.33 23.00 -12.22
CA LYS A 79 26.65 21.95 -13.20
C LYS A 79 28.15 21.81 -13.43
#